data_AF-A0A8B8DSM8-F1
#
_entry.id   AF-A0A8B8DSM8-F1
#
_cell.length_a   1.000
_cell.length_b   1.000
_cell.length_c   1.000
_cell.angle_alpha   90.00
_cell.angle_beta   90.00
_cell.angle_gamma   90.00
#
_symmetry.space_group_name_H-M   'P 1'
#
loop_
_entity.id
_entity.type
_entity.pdbx_description
1 polymer ?
#
loop_
_entity_poly.entity_id
_entity_poly.type
_entity_poly.pdbx_seq_one_letter_code
_entity_poly.pdbx_strand_id
1 'polypeptide(L)'
;MEKYSLLTSVMWDAANQICKNYGGLLAIVQSSEEHKLIVQNLMKMNGKSYFVGGRKDGGKWTWLDGSSIQAITHWGQGEPNNAGGREDRLEYLLRDGTFAWNDIPLSAERGYICQFDACNFSCTKDGACVQRHSNDVCVCDQNLNILSKCNIGLGKS
;
A
#
# COMPACT_ATOMS: atom_id res chain seq x y z
N MET A 1 -9.85 -3.45 30.33
CA MET A 1 -10.62 -4.49 29.63
C MET A 1 -11.28 -3.83 28.44
N GLU A 2 -11.08 -4.13 27.16
CA GLU A 2 -10.09 -4.84 26.35
C GLU A 2 -10.19 -4.11 25.00
N LYS A 3 -9.09 -3.57 24.47
CA LYS A 3 -9.12 -2.91 23.15
C LYS A 3 -8.28 -3.75 22.21
N TYR A 4 -8.88 -4.87 21.79
CA TYR A 4 -8.27 -5.82 20.87
C TYR A 4 -7.69 -5.06 19.66
N SER A 5 -6.39 -5.23 19.42
CA SER A 5 -5.75 -4.84 18.17
C SER A 5 -5.56 -6.12 17.38
N LEU A 6 -6.51 -6.40 16.48
CA LEU A 6 -6.36 -7.47 15.49
C LEU A 6 -5.32 -6.99 14.47
N LEU A 7 -4.04 -7.13 14.81
CA LEU A 7 -2.92 -7.05 13.85
C LEU A 7 -2.97 -8.33 12.99
N THR A 8 -4.03 -8.46 12.20
CA THR A 8 -4.22 -9.63 11.35
C THR A 8 -3.26 -9.49 10.18
N SER A 9 -2.17 -10.25 10.26
CA SER A 9 -1.41 -10.58 9.06
C SER A 9 -2.35 -11.34 8.14
N VAL A 10 -2.31 -11.02 6.85
CA VAL A 10 -3.17 -11.63 5.83
C VAL A 10 -2.32 -12.01 4.63
N MET A 11 -2.83 -12.87 3.75
CA MET A 11 -2.18 -13.16 2.47
C MET A 11 -2.15 -11.93 1.55
N TRP A 12 -1.17 -11.87 0.65
CA TRP A 12 -0.96 -10.69 -0.20
C TRP A 12 -2.20 -10.31 -1.04
N ASP A 13 -2.90 -11.30 -1.61
CA ASP A 13 -4.10 -11.05 -2.42
C ASP A 13 -5.24 -10.47 -1.55
N ALA A 14 -5.35 -10.92 -0.30
CA ALA A 14 -6.30 -10.37 0.67
C ALA A 14 -5.91 -8.95 1.09
N ALA A 15 -4.62 -8.68 1.34
CA ALA A 15 -4.13 -7.33 1.63
C ALA A 15 -4.45 -6.35 0.48
N ASN A 16 -4.21 -6.78 -0.76
CA ASN A 16 -4.56 -6.01 -1.95
C ASN A 16 -6.06 -5.73 -2.05
N GLN A 17 -6.90 -6.75 -1.79
CA GLN A 17 -8.35 -6.57 -1.79
C GLN A 17 -8.81 -5.61 -0.69
N ILE A 18 -8.18 -5.66 0.49
CA ILE A 18 -8.48 -4.74 1.59
C ILE A 18 -8.13 -3.31 1.18
N CYS A 19 -6.93 -3.05 0.65
CA CYS A 19 -6.58 -1.70 0.17
C CYS A 19 -7.57 -1.20 -0.90
N LYS A 20 -7.96 -2.05 -1.85
CA LYS A 20 -8.97 -1.73 -2.88
C LYS A 20 -10.34 -1.40 -2.29
N ASN A 21 -10.78 -2.14 -1.28
CA ASN A 21 -12.05 -1.86 -0.60
C ASN A 21 -12.06 -0.49 0.11
N TYR A 22 -10.89 0.02 0.48
CA TYR A 22 -10.70 1.38 1.01
C TYR A 22 -10.40 2.42 -0.07
N GLY A 23 -10.48 2.08 -1.35
CA GLY A 23 -10.23 3.00 -2.46
C GLY A 23 -8.76 3.21 -2.80
N GLY A 24 -7.87 2.32 -2.35
CA GLY A 24 -6.43 2.37 -2.62
C GLY A 24 -5.89 1.09 -3.26
N LEU A 25 -4.56 0.96 -3.22
CA LEU A 25 -3.82 -0.22 -3.66
C LEU A 25 -2.77 -0.58 -2.62
N LEU A 26 -2.18 -1.78 -2.67
CA LEU A 26 -0.91 -1.97 -1.97
C LEU A 26 0.12 -0.98 -2.50
N ALA A 27 0.95 -0.44 -1.60
CA ALA A 27 1.87 0.63 -1.91
C ALA A 27 2.84 0.26 -3.04
N ILE A 28 3.02 1.18 -3.97
CA ILE A 28 3.93 1.10 -5.10
C ILE A 28 5.09 2.02 -4.77
N VAL A 29 6.30 1.64 -5.17
CA VAL A 29 7.52 2.41 -4.85
C VAL A 29 8.22 2.74 -6.16
N GLN A 30 8.12 3.99 -6.59
CA GLN A 30 8.61 4.48 -7.88
C GLN A 30 9.85 5.37 -7.75
N SER A 31 10.24 5.74 -6.52
CA SER A 31 11.40 6.59 -6.25
C SER A 31 12.18 6.19 -5.00
N SER A 32 13.45 6.61 -4.94
CA SER A 32 14.30 6.41 -3.75
C SER A 32 13.79 7.22 -2.55
N GLU A 33 13.15 8.36 -2.81
CA GLU A 33 12.53 9.22 -1.82
C GLU A 33 11.33 8.53 -1.14
N GLU A 34 10.46 7.89 -1.93
CA GLU A 34 9.35 7.08 -1.40
C GLU A 34 9.86 5.90 -0.58
N HIS A 35 10.86 5.17 -1.09
CA HIS A 35 11.50 4.08 -0.35
C HIS A 35 11.99 4.57 1.01
N LYS A 36 12.76 5.67 1.04
CA LYS A 36 13.30 6.25 2.27
C LYS A 36 12.20 6.65 3.25
N LEU A 37 11.12 7.28 2.79
CA LEU A 37 9.98 7.67 3.62
C LEU A 37 9.28 6.44 4.22
N ILE A 38 9.05 5.40 3.42
CA ILE A 38 8.46 4.14 3.87
C ILE A 38 9.34 3.51 4.95
N VAL A 39 10.63 3.31 4.69
CA VAL A 39 11.58 2.71 5.65
C VAL A 39 11.58 3.49 6.96
N GLN A 40 11.65 4.82 6.92
CA GLN A 40 11.62 5.66 8.13
C GLN A 40 10.36 5.49 8.97
N ASN A 41 9.21 5.26 8.33
CA ASN A 41 7.95 5.00 9.03
C ASN A 41 7.89 3.58 9.57
N LEU A 42 8.31 2.58 8.79
CA LEU A 42 8.38 1.19 9.22
C LEU A 42 9.31 1.00 10.42
N MET A 43 10.44 1.72 10.49
CA MET A 43 11.37 1.69 11.62
C MET A 43 10.76 2.17 12.94
N LYS A 44 9.63 2.89 12.90
CA LYS A 44 8.89 3.32 14.10
C LYS A 44 7.81 2.32 14.51
N MET A 45 7.57 1.29 13.71
CA MET A 45 6.56 0.27 13.94
C MET A 45 7.19 -0.99 14.56
N ASN A 46 6.38 -1.80 15.25
CA ASN A 46 6.87 -3.02 15.92
C ASN A 46 6.94 -4.25 15.01
N GLY A 47 6.46 -4.17 13.76
CA GLY A 47 6.48 -5.30 12.82
C GLY A 47 7.81 -5.40 12.08
N LYS A 48 8.08 -6.59 11.54
CA LYS A 48 9.34 -6.89 10.82
C LYS A 48 9.17 -7.13 9.34
N SER A 49 7.92 -7.28 8.87
CA SER A 49 7.66 -7.43 7.45
C SER A 49 6.29 -6.88 7.05
N TYR A 50 6.25 -6.27 5.87
CA TYR A 50 5.09 -5.60 5.31
C TYR A 50 4.97 -5.80 3.80
N PHE A 51 3.82 -6.24 3.31
CA PHE A 51 3.52 -6.32 1.89
C PHE A 51 3.39 -4.95 1.23
N VAL A 52 3.85 -4.91 -0.03
CA VAL A 52 3.69 -3.82 -0.98
C VAL A 52 3.27 -4.37 -2.35
N GLY A 53 2.85 -3.50 -3.26
CA GLY A 53 2.18 -3.82 -4.51
C GLY A 53 3.07 -4.41 -5.61
N GLY A 54 4.22 -4.96 -5.26
CA GLY A 54 5.11 -5.64 -6.21
C GLY A 54 4.71 -7.10 -6.40
N ARG A 55 4.66 -7.55 -7.64
CA ARG A 55 4.42 -8.96 -8.00
C ARG A 55 5.29 -9.39 -9.18
N LYS A 56 5.56 -10.69 -9.26
CA LYS A 56 6.24 -11.30 -10.39
C LYS A 56 5.22 -11.98 -11.32
N ASP A 57 5.21 -11.61 -12.58
CA ASP A 57 4.40 -12.23 -13.63
C ASP A 57 5.27 -12.53 -14.86
N GLY A 58 5.19 -13.76 -15.38
CA GLY A 58 6.01 -14.19 -16.52
C GLY A 58 7.53 -13.98 -16.32
N GLY A 59 8.02 -14.05 -15.08
CA GLY A 59 9.42 -13.83 -14.73
C GLY A 59 9.83 -12.36 -14.55
N LYS A 60 8.92 -11.40 -14.70
CA LYS A 60 9.20 -9.96 -14.58
C LYS A 60 8.49 -9.37 -13.37
N TRP A 61 9.19 -8.51 -12.64
CA TRP A 61 8.62 -7.75 -11.54
C TRP A 61 7.85 -6.54 -12.06
N THR A 62 6.59 -6.43 -11.63
CA THR A 62 5.69 -5.33 -11.97
C THR A 62 4.99 -4.82 -10.72
N TRP A 63 4.67 -3.54 -10.74
CA TRP A 63 3.78 -2.91 -9.79
C TRP A 63 2.32 -3.18 -10.15
N LEU A 64 1.41 -2.98 -9.18
CA LEU A 64 -0.03 -3.17 -9.36
C LEU A 64 -0.67 -2.23 -10.39
N ASP A 65 -0.05 -1.09 -10.68
CA ASP A 65 -0.45 -0.15 -11.74
C ASP A 65 0.01 -0.58 -13.14
N GLY A 66 0.74 -1.70 -13.24
CA GLY A 66 1.29 -2.24 -14.49
C GLY A 66 2.65 -1.68 -14.86
N SER A 67 3.19 -0.71 -14.12
CA SER A 67 4.55 -0.22 -14.34
C SER A 67 5.58 -1.29 -13.98
N SER A 68 6.70 -1.30 -14.70
CA SER A 68 7.80 -2.25 -14.41
C SER A 68 8.62 -1.76 -13.23
N ILE A 69 9.07 -2.69 -12.37
CA ILE A 69 10.08 -2.35 -11.36
C ILE A 69 11.39 -2.04 -12.10
N GLN A 70 11.87 -0.80 -11.97
CA GLN A 70 13.00 -0.26 -12.74
C GLN A 70 14.36 -0.87 -12.30
N ALA A 71 15.43 -0.51 -13.02
CA ALA A 71 16.78 -1.03 -12.77
C ALA A 71 17.36 -0.64 -11.39
N ILE A 72 16.98 0.52 -10.84
CA ILE A 72 17.29 0.86 -9.45
C ILE A 72 16.27 0.13 -8.58
N THR A 73 16.77 -0.75 -7.73
CA THR A 73 15.95 -1.59 -6.87
C THR A 73 16.37 -1.43 -5.42
N HIS A 74 15.47 -1.76 -4.51
CA HIS A 74 15.72 -1.74 -3.07
C HIS A 74 15.77 -3.14 -2.47
N TRP A 75 16.16 -4.15 -3.28
CA TRP A 75 16.33 -5.53 -2.83
C TRP A 75 17.32 -5.64 -1.67
N GLY A 76 16.96 -6.48 -0.70
CA GLY A 76 17.87 -6.91 0.34
C GLY A 76 19.05 -7.66 -0.25
N GLN A 77 20.11 -7.79 0.55
CA GLN A 77 21.28 -8.53 0.12
C GLN A 77 20.91 -9.99 -0.20
N GLY A 78 21.13 -10.40 -1.46
CA GLY A 78 20.82 -11.73 -1.96
C GLY A 78 19.44 -11.86 -2.59
N GLU A 79 18.61 -10.81 -2.59
CA GLU A 79 17.25 -10.84 -3.12
C GLU A 79 17.15 -10.27 -4.55
N PRO A 80 16.15 -10.68 -5.35
CA PRO A 80 15.18 -11.74 -5.05
C PRO A 80 15.78 -13.14 -5.25
N ASN A 81 15.55 -14.06 -4.31
CA ASN A 81 16.20 -15.38 -4.29
C ASN A 81 15.27 -16.56 -4.67
N ASN A 82 13.96 -16.33 -4.72
CA ASN A 82 12.93 -17.33 -4.99
C ASN A 82 13.06 -18.58 -4.11
N ALA A 83 13.24 -18.40 -2.80
CA ALA A 83 13.41 -19.46 -1.83
C ALA A 83 12.20 -20.39 -1.84
N GLY A 84 12.44 -21.70 -1.92
CA GLY A 84 11.37 -22.69 -2.03
C GLY A 84 10.62 -22.69 -3.37
N GLY A 85 11.07 -21.89 -4.35
CA GLY A 85 10.73 -22.01 -5.76
C GLY A 85 9.60 -21.13 -6.28
N ARG A 86 8.78 -20.51 -5.41
CA ARG A 86 7.69 -19.63 -5.84
C ARG A 86 7.44 -18.45 -4.89
N GLU A 87 8.26 -17.43 -5.02
CA GLU A 87 8.17 -16.16 -4.31
C GLU A 87 7.82 -15.03 -5.30
N ASP A 88 6.52 -14.88 -5.57
CA ASP A 88 6.03 -13.97 -6.61
C ASP A 88 5.37 -12.69 -6.05
N ARG A 89 5.55 -12.41 -4.76
CA ARG A 89 5.04 -11.22 -4.05
C ARG A 89 6.19 -10.46 -3.42
N LEU A 90 6.04 -9.14 -3.27
CA LEU A 90 7.06 -8.28 -2.70
C LEU A 90 6.68 -7.85 -1.28
N GLU A 91 7.62 -7.98 -0.34
CA GLU A 91 7.54 -7.41 0.99
C GLU A 91 8.73 -6.49 1.28
N TYR A 92 8.56 -5.55 2.20
CA TYR A 92 9.67 -5.01 2.97
C TYR A 92 9.96 -5.94 4.13
N LEU A 93 11.21 -6.37 4.28
CA LEU A 93 11.69 -7.20 5.37
C LEU A 93 12.78 -6.47 6.17
N LEU A 94 12.63 -6.41 7.49
CA LEU A 94 13.65 -5.87 8.39
C LEU A 94 14.78 -6.87 8.54
N ARG A 95 15.94 -6.56 7.96
CA ARG A 95 17.16 -7.37 8.03
C ARG A 95 18.36 -6.44 8.17
N ASP A 96 19.36 -6.85 8.96
CA ASP A 96 20.61 -6.10 9.13
C ASP A 96 20.40 -4.62 9.56
N GLY A 97 19.35 -4.36 10.33
CA GLY A 97 19.05 -3.04 10.90
C GLY A 97 18.25 -2.10 9.99
N THR A 98 17.82 -2.53 8.80
CA THR A 98 16.99 -1.73 7.90
C THR A 98 15.94 -2.56 7.15
N PHE A 99 14.91 -1.91 6.63
CA PHE A 99 13.94 -2.56 5.73
C PHE A 99 14.44 -2.50 4.29
N ALA A 100 14.42 -3.65 3.62
CA ALA A 100 14.72 -3.80 2.19
C ALA A 100 13.69 -4.74 1.55
N TRP A 101 13.63 -4.77 0.21
CA TRP A 101 12.71 -5.65 -0.51
C TRP A 101 13.15 -7.10 -0.41
N ASN A 102 12.15 -7.98 -0.27
CA ASN A 102 12.30 -9.42 -0.28
C ASN A 102 11.16 -10.02 -1.11
N ASP A 103 11.44 -11.06 -1.90
CA ASP A 103 10.39 -11.86 -2.51
C ASP A 103 9.84 -12.86 -1.51
N ILE A 104 8.53 -13.14 -1.59
CA ILE A 104 7.84 -13.97 -0.61
C ILE A 104 6.72 -14.80 -1.27
N PRO A 105 6.44 -16.03 -0.78
CA PRO A 105 5.41 -16.86 -1.38
C PRO A 105 4.01 -16.30 -1.14
N LEU A 106 3.09 -16.62 -2.05
CA LEU A 106 1.69 -16.16 -2.01
C LEU A 106 0.96 -16.57 -0.72
N SER A 107 1.36 -17.69 -0.12
CA SER A 107 0.78 -18.24 1.12
C SER A 107 1.27 -17.57 2.39
N ALA A 108 2.27 -16.68 2.31
CA ALA A 108 2.74 -15.96 3.49
C ALA A 108 1.67 -14.96 3.95
N GLU A 109 1.59 -14.80 5.27
CA GLU A 109 0.78 -13.75 5.90
C GLU A 109 1.70 -12.68 6.48
N ARG A 110 1.42 -11.41 6.19
CA ARG A 110 2.17 -10.25 6.68
C ARG A 110 1.25 -9.08 7.02
N GLY A 111 1.83 -8.09 7.72
CA GLY A 111 1.30 -6.72 7.67
C GLY A 111 1.38 -6.17 6.24
N TYR A 112 0.71 -5.06 5.95
CA TYR A 112 0.67 -4.50 4.61
C TYR A 112 0.60 -2.98 4.63
N ILE A 113 1.06 -2.36 3.54
CA ILE A 113 1.06 -0.92 3.35
C ILE A 113 0.11 -0.62 2.20
N CYS A 114 -0.94 0.16 2.45
CA CYS A 114 -1.78 0.69 1.39
C CYS A 114 -1.27 2.07 0.97
N GLN A 115 -1.33 2.36 -0.32
CA GLN A 115 -1.28 3.73 -0.84
C GLN A 115 -2.67 4.15 -1.30
N PHE A 116 -2.92 5.44 -1.20
CA PHE A 116 -4.11 6.10 -1.70
C PHE A 116 -3.66 7.28 -2.54
N ASP A 117 -4.39 7.59 -3.61
CA ASP A 117 -4.14 8.81 -4.36
C ASP A 117 -4.37 10.01 -3.43
N ALA A 118 -3.39 10.91 -3.36
CA ALA A 118 -3.63 12.23 -2.77
C ALA A 118 -4.84 12.83 -3.49
N CYS A 119 -5.87 13.32 -2.77
CA CYS A 119 -7.15 13.76 -3.37
C CYS A 119 -6.88 14.68 -4.59
N ASN A 120 -6.90 14.11 -5.79
CA ASN A 120 -6.60 14.80 -7.06
C ASN A 120 -7.89 15.27 -7.75
N PHE A 121 -9.01 15.19 -7.02
CA PHE A 121 -10.27 15.76 -7.45
C PHE A 121 -10.32 17.20 -6.96
N SER A 122 -10.46 18.13 -7.91
CA SER A 122 -11.25 19.32 -7.62
C SER A 122 -12.56 18.82 -7.01
N CYS A 123 -12.71 18.95 -5.70
CA CYS A 123 -14.01 18.83 -5.07
C CYS A 123 -14.92 19.77 -5.86
N THR A 124 -15.91 19.23 -6.59
CA THR A 124 -16.73 20.04 -7.47
C THR A 124 -17.50 21.05 -6.62
N LYS A 125 -17.01 22.28 -6.64
CA LYS A 125 -17.51 23.53 -6.04
C LYS A 125 -17.82 23.61 -4.54
N ASP A 126 -18.11 22.52 -3.83
CA ASP A 126 -18.57 22.60 -2.42
C ASP A 126 -18.00 21.52 -1.48
N GLY A 127 -16.82 20.95 -1.78
CA GLY A 127 -16.14 20.00 -0.86
C GLY A 127 -14.80 20.54 -0.39
N ALA A 128 -14.50 20.44 0.91
CA ALA A 128 -13.19 20.76 1.46
C ALA A 128 -12.42 19.46 1.74
N CYS A 129 -11.18 19.37 1.26
CA CYS A 129 -10.26 18.34 1.72
C CYS A 129 -9.88 18.67 3.17
N VAL A 130 -10.20 17.78 4.11
CA VAL A 130 -9.87 18.01 5.53
C VAL A 130 -8.87 16.95 5.96
N GLN A 131 -7.65 17.39 6.27
CA GLN A 131 -6.65 16.53 6.91
C GLN A 131 -7.16 16.12 8.30
N ARG A 132 -7.56 14.86 8.46
CA ARG A 132 -7.78 14.28 9.80
C ARG A 132 -6.73 13.21 10.03
N HIS A 133 -5.72 13.56 10.82
CA HIS A 133 -4.72 12.67 11.42
C HIS A 133 -4.26 11.53 10.50
N SER A 134 -3.22 11.81 9.71
CA SER A 134 -2.44 10.85 8.91
C SER A 134 -3.17 10.05 7.81
N ASN A 135 -4.45 10.33 7.54
CA ASN A 135 -5.16 9.83 6.35
C ASN A 135 -5.89 10.99 5.67
N ASP A 136 -5.63 11.20 4.38
CA ASP A 136 -6.39 12.16 3.58
C ASP A 136 -7.74 11.54 3.21
N VAL A 137 -8.82 12.03 3.84
CA VAL A 137 -10.20 11.64 3.53
C VAL A 137 -10.88 12.82 2.86
N CYS A 138 -11.40 12.61 1.66
CA CYS A 138 -12.28 13.56 1.00
C CYS A 138 -13.63 13.57 1.78
N VAL A 139 -13.91 14.62 2.55
CA VAL A 139 -15.17 14.81 3.29
C VAL A 139 -15.97 15.91 2.59
N CYS A 140 -17.14 15.58 2.06
CA CYS A 140 -18.09 16.58 1.59
C CYS A 140 -18.78 17.21 2.79
N ASP A 141 -18.51 18.49 3.06
CA ASP A 141 -19.13 19.21 4.16
C ASP A 141 -20.40 19.93 3.69
N GLN A 142 -21.52 19.72 4.39
CA GLN A 142 -22.64 20.68 4.36
C GLN A 142 -22.96 21.22 5.77
N ASN A 143 -21.97 21.15 6.66
CA ASN A 143 -22.08 21.24 8.12
C ASN A 143 -23.07 20.22 8.68
N LEU A 144 -22.55 19.15 9.28
CA LEU A 144 -23.28 18.39 10.31
C LEU A 144 -24.58 17.68 9.86
N ASN A 145 -24.52 16.69 8.97
CA ASN A 145 -25.29 15.43 9.15
C ASN A 145 -25.06 14.41 8.03
N ILE A 146 -24.85 13.17 8.46
CA ILE A 146 -24.69 11.96 7.66
C ILE A 146 -25.95 11.74 6.81
N LEU A 147 -25.90 12.02 5.51
CA LEU A 147 -26.86 11.47 4.57
C LEU A 147 -26.18 11.06 3.27
N SER A 148 -26.46 9.80 2.91
CA SER A 148 -26.15 9.14 1.66
C SER A 148 -26.43 10.02 0.44
N LYS A 149 -25.52 9.94 -0.55
CA LYS A 149 -25.60 10.38 -1.96
C LYS A 149 -24.87 11.69 -2.28
N CYS A 150 -23.56 11.60 -2.47
CA CYS A 150 -22.89 12.42 -3.47
C CYS A 150 -23.15 11.78 -4.85
N ASN A 151 -23.77 12.52 -5.77
CA ASN A 151 -23.99 12.06 -7.13
C ASN A 151 -22.64 12.00 -7.87
N ILE A 152 -22.16 10.79 -8.12
CA ILE A 152 -21.09 10.54 -9.07
C ILE A 152 -21.69 10.76 -10.46
N GLY A 153 -21.58 11.99 -10.97
CA GLY A 153 -21.98 12.31 -12.33
C GLY A 153 -21.03 11.62 -13.31
N LEU A 154 -21.49 10.53 -13.93
CA LEU A 154 -20.89 10.02 -15.17
C LEU A 154 -21.13 11.06 -16.27
N GLY A 155 -20.19 11.99 -16.42
CA GLY A 155 -20.16 12.96 -17.49
C GLY A 155 -19.52 12.36 -18.74
N LYS A 156 -20.36 11.96 -19.70
CA LYS A 156 -19.96 11.78 -21.09
C LYS A 156 -19.48 13.12 -21.67
N SER A 157 -18.39 13.09 -22.42
CA SER A 157 -18.16 13.96 -23.58
C SER A 157 -17.49 13.14 -24.68
#